data_AF-A0A7S4JAW1-F1
#
_entry.id   AF-A0A7S4JAW1-F1
#
_cell.length_a   1.000
_cell.length_b   1.000
_cell.length_c   1.000
_cell.angle_alpha   90.00
_cell.angle_beta   90.00
_cell.angle_gamma   90.00
#
_symmetry.space_group_name_H-M   'P 1'
#
loop_
_entity.id
_entity.type
_entity.pdbx_description
1 polymer ?
#
loop_
_entity_poly.entity_id
_entity_poly.type
_entity_poly.pdbx_seq_one_letter_code
_entity_poly.pdbx_strand_id
1 'polypeptide(L)'
;GDGGKGGGGGGAAAAANADLKSSSSSSLIEMQFPPDEYRSVKDKMSLVLDGTLTLVDVRVTPRSLSSSNGDGDGGGGYGRVEANFCRIEWDKANDDPSRVPTFRDLVGVSPHCSAAQYAMDLRTVVDAARTYDDDSSLRPTDDSSSSSAAAVRSAVEPTGFIFHMGKSGSTVLTNALSVMSVAASAKDEKEEGIKGGGGTSGSVRVVNEHPALSRI
;
A
#
# COMPACT_ATOMS: atom_id res chain seq x y z
N GLY A 1 19.95 -36.66 -69.25
CA GLY A 1 20.83 -35.55 -68.85
C GLY A 1 20.28 -35.04 -67.54
N ASP A 2 20.96 -35.18 -66.40
CA ASP A 2 22.35 -34.81 -66.08
C ASP A 2 22.59 -33.30 -66.01
N GLY A 3 23.24 -32.87 -64.93
CA GLY A 3 23.63 -31.50 -64.56
C GLY A 3 22.70 -30.84 -63.52
N GLY A 4 23.06 -30.56 -62.26
CA GLY A 4 24.38 -30.49 -61.63
C GLY A 4 24.93 -29.05 -61.61
N LYS A 5 24.80 -28.35 -60.46
CA LYS A 5 25.56 -27.18 -59.92
C LYS A 5 24.63 -26.38 -58.98
N GLY A 6 24.93 -26.05 -57.73
CA GLY A 6 26.21 -25.85 -57.06
C GLY A 6 26.27 -24.39 -56.58
N GLY A 7 26.34 -24.16 -55.26
CA GLY A 7 26.47 -22.80 -54.71
C GLY A 7 26.32 -22.77 -53.20
N GLY A 8 27.43 -22.95 -52.48
CA GLY A 8 27.51 -22.82 -51.03
C GLY A 8 27.75 -21.38 -50.56
N GLY A 9 27.63 -21.20 -49.25
CA GLY A 9 27.92 -20.00 -48.46
C GLY A 9 27.07 -20.10 -47.20
N GLY A 10 27.57 -20.10 -45.97
CA GLY A 10 28.84 -19.66 -45.45
C GLY A 10 28.52 -19.11 -44.05
N GLY A 11 29.08 -19.73 -43.02
CA GLY A 11 29.22 -19.28 -41.63
C GLY A 11 28.18 -18.35 -41.02
N ALA A 12 27.31 -18.91 -40.16
CA ALA A 12 26.79 -18.18 -39.01
C ALA A 12 27.52 -18.69 -37.75
N ALA A 13 28.48 -17.90 -37.28
CA ALA A 13 29.16 -18.12 -36.01
C ALA A 13 28.13 -18.15 -34.88
N ALA A 14 28.01 -19.29 -34.21
CA ALA A 14 27.32 -19.41 -32.95
C ALA A 14 28.12 -18.62 -31.90
N ALA A 15 27.67 -17.39 -31.61
CA ALA A 15 28.09 -16.65 -30.44
C ALA A 15 27.59 -17.40 -29.20
N ALA A 16 28.45 -18.23 -28.63
CA ALA A 16 28.28 -18.74 -27.28
C ALA A 16 28.35 -17.53 -26.33
N ASN A 17 27.19 -16.99 -25.98
CA ASN A 17 27.07 -16.09 -24.85
C ASN A 17 27.53 -16.87 -23.62
N ALA A 18 28.71 -16.51 -23.14
CA ALA A 18 29.24 -16.94 -21.87
C ALA A 18 28.28 -16.44 -20.78
N ASP A 19 27.36 -17.31 -20.41
CA ASP A 19 26.55 -17.26 -19.19
C ASP A 19 27.51 -17.48 -18.01
N LEU A 20 28.37 -16.48 -17.78
CA LEU A 20 29.11 -16.31 -16.55
C LEU A 20 28.10 -15.95 -15.48
N LYS A 21 27.40 -16.98 -14.98
CA LYS A 21 26.77 -16.97 -13.67
C LYS A 21 27.82 -16.50 -12.68
N SER A 22 27.80 -15.20 -12.39
CA SER A 22 28.44 -14.59 -11.26
C SER A 22 27.95 -15.37 -10.04
N SER A 23 28.77 -16.32 -9.61
CA SER A 23 28.64 -17.04 -8.35
C SER A 23 28.88 -16.00 -7.26
N SER A 24 27.84 -15.20 -7.00
CA SER A 24 27.78 -14.32 -5.86
C SER A 24 27.75 -15.25 -4.66
N SER A 25 28.90 -15.34 -3.99
CA SER A 25 29.07 -15.94 -2.68
C SER A 25 28.25 -15.14 -1.67
N SER A 26 26.93 -15.29 -1.71
CA SER A 26 26.02 -14.78 -0.70
C SER A 26 26.44 -15.34 0.65
N SER A 27 26.73 -14.45 1.60
CA SER A 27 27.25 -14.84 2.90
C SER A 27 26.24 -15.74 3.64
N LEU A 28 26.71 -16.65 4.49
CA LEU A 28 25.84 -17.46 5.37
C LEU A 28 24.93 -16.60 6.27
N ILE A 29 25.30 -15.34 6.48
CA ILE A 29 24.50 -14.35 7.21
C ILE A 29 23.31 -13.92 6.36
N GLU A 30 23.50 -13.75 5.05
CA GLU A 30 22.44 -13.32 4.13
C GLU A 30 21.38 -14.41 3.90
N MET A 31 21.72 -15.69 4.11
CA MET A 31 20.73 -16.78 4.09
C MET A 31 19.84 -16.85 5.34
N GLN A 32 20.19 -16.15 6.43
CA GLN A 32 19.41 -16.17 7.67
C GLN A 32 18.27 -15.13 7.66
N PHE A 33 18.32 -14.17 6.75
CA PHE A 33 17.29 -13.15 6.59
C PHE A 33 16.45 -13.45 5.35
N PRO A 34 15.12 -13.31 5.43
CA PRO A 34 14.30 -13.41 4.24
C PRO A 34 14.73 -12.32 3.23
N PRO A 35 14.73 -12.63 1.93
CA PRO A 35 15.13 -11.67 0.92
C PRO A 35 14.20 -10.45 0.95
N ASP A 36 14.79 -9.25 0.99
CA ASP A 36 14.04 -8.00 0.83
C ASP A 36 13.70 -7.82 -0.66
N GLU A 37 12.46 -8.14 -1.02
CA GLU A 37 11.90 -8.02 -2.38
C GLU A 37 12.06 -6.61 -2.96
N TYR A 38 12.05 -5.59 -2.11
CA TYR A 38 12.08 -4.21 -2.57
C TYR A 38 13.50 -3.67 -2.64
N ARG A 39 14.54 -4.35 -2.13
CA ARG A 39 15.92 -3.85 -2.04
C ARG A 39 16.45 -3.21 -3.34
N SER A 40 16.06 -3.75 -4.50
CA SER A 40 16.47 -3.26 -5.83
C SER A 40 15.69 -2.02 -6.33
N VAL A 41 14.54 -1.71 -5.74
CA VAL A 41 13.73 -0.55 -6.09
C VAL A 41 14.43 0.71 -5.60
N LYS A 42 14.89 1.53 -6.55
CA LYS A 42 15.67 2.75 -6.28
C LYS A 42 14.84 3.81 -5.55
N ASP A 43 13.56 3.95 -5.93
CA ASP A 43 12.66 4.92 -5.34
C ASP A 43 11.75 4.22 -4.32
N LYS A 44 12.03 4.42 -3.04
CA LYS A 44 11.20 3.90 -1.96
C LYS A 44 10.02 4.82 -1.66
N MET A 45 10.10 6.09 -2.05
CA MET A 45 9.03 7.05 -1.80
C MET A 45 7.81 6.67 -2.64
N SER A 46 8.00 6.28 -3.90
CA SER A 46 6.89 5.80 -4.75
C SER A 46 6.13 4.63 -4.12
N LEU A 47 6.84 3.69 -3.49
CA LEU A 47 6.24 2.55 -2.77
C LEU A 47 5.46 2.96 -1.50
N VAL A 48 5.77 4.13 -0.92
CA VAL A 48 4.98 4.68 0.19
C VAL A 48 3.75 5.40 -0.36
N LEU A 49 3.91 6.15 -1.46
CA LEU A 49 2.84 6.90 -2.09
C LEU A 49 1.78 5.99 -2.73
N ASP A 50 2.18 4.84 -3.29
CA ASP A 50 1.26 3.84 -3.85
C ASP A 50 0.61 2.94 -2.77
N GLY A 51 1.03 3.07 -1.51
CA GLY A 51 0.51 2.31 -0.37
C GLY A 51 1.11 0.90 -0.20
N THR A 52 2.09 0.49 -1.01
CA THR A 52 2.77 -0.81 -0.88
C THR A 52 3.50 -0.94 0.45
N LEU A 53 4.14 0.14 0.91
CA LEU A 53 4.78 0.24 2.21
C LEU A 53 3.90 1.02 3.18
N THR A 54 3.62 0.42 4.34
CA THR A 54 2.79 1.01 5.39
C THR A 54 3.65 1.61 6.49
N LEU A 55 3.23 2.74 7.06
CA LEU A 55 3.86 3.34 8.25
C LEU A 55 3.68 2.41 9.45
N VAL A 56 4.78 2.01 10.09
CA VAL A 56 4.75 1.08 11.24
C VAL A 56 5.26 1.66 12.54
N ASP A 57 6.16 2.64 12.48
CA ASP A 57 6.76 3.26 13.67
C ASP A 57 7.11 4.71 13.36
N VAL A 58 7.01 5.56 14.39
CA VAL A 58 7.39 6.97 14.32
C VAL A 58 8.33 7.26 15.48
N ARG A 59 9.58 7.57 15.14
CA ARG A 59 10.63 7.88 16.09
C ARG A 59 10.77 9.38 16.24
N VAL A 60 10.41 9.82 17.43
CA VAL A 60 10.57 11.22 17.86
C VAL A 60 11.76 11.27 18.82
N THR A 61 12.83 11.94 18.42
CA THR A 61 13.95 12.23 19.33
C THR A 61 13.65 13.50 20.13
N PRO A 62 14.28 13.71 21.30
CA PRO A 62 14.08 14.95 22.07
C PRO A 62 14.38 16.24 21.28
N ARG A 63 15.23 16.15 20.25
CA ARG A 63 15.55 17.26 19.34
C ARG A 63 14.55 17.43 18.20
N SER A 64 13.78 16.39 17.86
CA SER A 64 12.82 16.39 16.76
C SER A 64 11.74 17.46 16.91
N LEU A 65 11.37 17.79 18.14
CA LEU A 65 10.36 18.79 18.49
C LEU A 65 10.93 19.95 19.31
N SER A 66 12.26 20.07 19.40
CA SER A 66 12.89 21.11 20.21
C SER A 66 12.71 22.47 19.54
N SER A 67 11.84 23.28 20.11
CA SER A 67 11.73 24.72 19.87
C SER A 67 12.92 25.47 20.49
N SER A 68 14.15 25.12 20.13
CA SER A 68 15.31 25.91 20.55
C SER A 68 15.42 27.14 19.65
N ASN A 69 14.73 28.20 20.07
CA ASN A 69 14.98 29.58 19.67
C ASN A 69 16.49 29.86 19.72
N GLY A 70 17.06 30.30 18.60
CA GLY A 70 18.49 30.60 18.52
C GLY A 70 18.89 31.49 17.35
N ASP A 71 18.16 31.47 16.24
CA ASP A 71 18.37 32.40 15.14
C ASP A 71 17.13 33.28 15.00
N GLY A 72 17.33 34.59 15.14
CA GLY A 72 16.30 35.61 15.34
C GLY A 72 15.38 35.86 14.14
N ASP A 73 14.67 34.85 13.65
CA ASP A 73 13.55 35.00 12.74
C ASP A 73 12.48 33.90 12.97
N GLY A 74 11.68 34.06 14.03
CA GLY A 74 10.26 33.67 14.10
C GLY A 74 9.78 32.21 13.92
N GLY A 75 10.63 31.21 13.64
CA GLY A 75 10.18 29.85 13.34
C GLY A 75 10.74 28.78 14.29
N GLY A 76 9.91 28.19 15.14
CA GLY A 76 10.27 26.95 15.86
C GLY A 76 10.62 25.84 14.86
N GLY A 77 11.87 25.38 14.89
CA GLY A 77 12.42 24.48 13.86
C GLY A 77 11.97 23.03 14.02
N TYR A 78 11.48 22.42 12.94
CA TYR A 78 11.28 20.97 12.85
C TYR A 78 12.63 20.25 12.85
N GLY A 79 12.90 19.46 13.91
CA GLY A 79 14.20 18.83 14.15
C GLY A 79 14.39 17.45 13.53
N ARG A 80 13.54 17.05 12.57
CA ARG A 80 13.42 15.71 11.93
C ARG A 80 12.70 14.68 12.81
N VAL A 81 11.57 14.20 12.33
CA VAL A 81 10.82 13.03 12.86
C VAL A 81 11.02 11.89 11.87
N GLU A 82 11.54 10.77 12.35
CA GLU A 82 11.80 9.60 11.50
C GLU A 82 10.57 8.68 11.50
N ALA A 83 10.12 8.29 10.32
CA ALA A 83 9.03 7.37 10.09
C ALA A 83 9.58 6.10 9.47
N ASN A 84 9.23 4.94 10.03
CA ASN A 84 9.64 3.64 9.53
C ASN A 84 8.50 3.00 8.76
N PHE A 85 8.78 2.54 7.55
CA PHE A 85 7.82 1.89 6.67
C PHE A 85 8.24 0.45 6.36
N CYS A 86 7.28 -0.44 6.24
CA CYS A 86 7.49 -1.80 5.75
C CYS A 86 6.19 -2.36 5.14
N ARG A 87 6.29 -3.47 4.40
CA ARG A 87 5.13 -4.17 3.85
C ARG A 87 4.44 -5.00 4.94
N ILE A 88 3.15 -4.76 5.14
CA ILE A 88 2.31 -5.50 6.09
C ILE A 88 1.54 -6.60 5.37
N GLU A 89 1.56 -7.80 5.94
CA GLU A 89 0.76 -8.94 5.45
C GLU A 89 -0.59 -9.00 6.18
N TRP A 90 -1.55 -8.18 5.75
CA TRP A 90 -2.87 -8.09 6.37
C TRP A 90 -3.64 -9.42 6.41
N ASP A 91 -3.35 -10.33 5.47
CA ASP A 91 -3.94 -11.67 5.43
C ASP A 91 -3.74 -12.43 6.75
N LYS A 92 -2.61 -12.23 7.44
CA LYS A 92 -2.35 -12.88 8.74
C LYS A 92 -3.32 -12.46 9.83
N ALA A 93 -3.80 -11.23 9.81
CA ALA A 93 -4.82 -10.74 10.74
C ALA A 93 -6.22 -11.26 10.39
N ASN A 94 -6.48 -11.53 9.11
CA ASN A 94 -7.75 -12.08 8.65
C ASN A 94 -7.84 -13.59 8.91
N ASP A 95 -6.74 -14.31 8.71
CA ASP A 95 -6.68 -15.77 8.87
C ASP A 95 -6.88 -16.19 10.34
N ASP A 96 -6.16 -15.54 11.27
CA ASP A 96 -6.27 -15.83 12.69
C ASP A 96 -6.07 -14.57 13.54
N PRO A 97 -7.12 -13.76 13.74
CA PRO A 97 -7.04 -12.53 14.52
C PRO A 97 -6.66 -12.77 15.98
N SER A 98 -6.82 -13.99 16.49
CA SER A 98 -6.44 -14.33 17.87
C SER A 98 -4.92 -14.44 18.05
N ARG A 99 -4.19 -14.75 16.98
CA ARG A 99 -2.72 -14.87 16.98
C ARG A 99 -2.00 -13.55 16.75
N VAL A 100 -2.65 -12.59 16.10
CA VAL A 100 -2.13 -11.23 15.87
C VAL A 100 -3.13 -10.19 16.38
N PRO A 101 -3.43 -10.20 17.70
CA PRO A 101 -4.49 -9.36 18.26
C PRO A 101 -4.15 -7.87 18.22
N THR A 102 -2.88 -7.50 18.02
CA THR A 102 -2.45 -6.11 17.89
C THR A 102 -1.70 -5.87 16.58
N PHE A 103 -1.71 -4.62 16.11
CA PHE A 103 -0.92 -4.22 14.94
C PHE A 103 0.58 -4.49 15.13
N ARG A 104 1.10 -4.35 16.36
CA ARG A 104 2.49 -4.69 16.66
C ARG A 104 2.79 -6.17 16.46
N ASP A 105 1.85 -7.06 16.79
CA ASP A 105 1.98 -8.49 16.54
C ASP A 105 1.99 -8.76 15.04
N LEU A 106 1.10 -8.09 14.29
CA LEU A 106 1.05 -8.17 12.82
C LEU A 106 2.36 -7.73 12.16
N VAL A 107 2.93 -6.60 12.60
CA VAL A 107 4.25 -6.12 12.19
C VAL A 107 5.32 -7.17 12.51
N GLY A 108 5.27 -7.76 13.71
CA GLY A 108 6.24 -8.77 14.16
C GLY A 108 6.20 -10.09 13.36
N VAL A 109 5.03 -10.49 12.87
CA VAL A 109 4.89 -11.70 12.03
C VAL A 109 5.06 -11.42 10.53
N SER A 110 5.07 -10.15 10.10
CA SER A 110 5.27 -9.78 8.70
C SER A 110 6.76 -9.92 8.34
N PRO A 111 7.14 -10.84 7.42
CA PRO A 111 8.54 -11.17 7.13
C PRO A 111 9.36 -9.97 6.71
N HIS A 112 8.79 -9.12 5.84
CA HIS A 112 9.46 -7.89 5.39
C HIS A 112 9.80 -6.97 6.57
N CYS A 113 8.84 -6.69 7.46
CA CYS A 113 9.04 -5.79 8.60
C CYS A 113 10.09 -6.29 9.61
N SER A 114 10.32 -7.60 9.69
CA SER A 114 11.35 -8.20 10.52
C SER A 114 12.76 -8.08 9.92
N ALA A 115 12.87 -8.08 8.60
CA ALA A 115 14.14 -8.03 7.88
C ALA A 115 14.56 -6.62 7.47
N ALA A 116 13.60 -5.80 7.04
CA ALA A 116 13.84 -4.47 6.51
C ALA A 116 12.72 -3.50 6.90
N GLN A 117 13.14 -2.34 7.43
CA GLN A 117 12.30 -1.18 7.61
C GLN A 117 12.99 0.00 6.94
N TYR A 118 12.21 0.79 6.20
CA TYR A 118 12.71 1.96 5.51
C TYR A 118 12.41 3.20 6.35
N ALA A 119 13.46 3.77 6.92
CA ALA A 119 13.40 5.02 7.66
C ALA A 119 13.41 6.21 6.71
N MET A 120 12.42 7.10 6.84
CA MET A 120 12.28 8.32 6.05
C MET A 120 11.89 9.51 6.94
N ASP A 121 12.15 10.73 6.49
CA ASP A 121 11.69 11.92 7.21
C ASP A 121 10.17 12.09 7.04
N LEU A 122 9.43 12.08 8.15
CA LEU A 122 7.97 12.07 8.15
C LEU A 122 7.39 13.30 7.44
N ARG A 123 7.97 14.49 7.66
CA ARG A 123 7.54 15.72 6.99
C ARG A 123 7.68 15.59 5.47
N THR A 124 8.83 15.11 5.00
CA THR A 124 9.07 14.88 3.57
C THR A 124 8.04 13.91 2.98
N VAL A 125 7.72 12.81 3.68
CA VAL A 125 6.71 11.85 3.22
C VAL A 125 5.32 12.49 3.15
N VAL A 126 4.92 13.25 4.17
CA VAL A 126 3.61 13.91 4.22
C VAL A 126 3.47 14.96 3.11
N ASP A 127 4.51 15.76 2.87
CA ASP A 127 4.51 16.77 1.82
C ASP A 127 4.44 16.11 0.43
N ALA A 128 5.15 14.98 0.24
CA ALA A 128 5.08 14.18 -0.98
C ALA A 128 3.69 13.53 -1.18
N ALA A 129 3.09 13.00 -0.10
CA ALA A 129 1.75 12.41 -0.13
C ALA A 129 0.68 13.45 -0.49
N ARG A 130 0.74 14.64 0.10
CA ARG A 130 -0.15 15.76 -0.27
C ARG A 130 -0.03 16.13 -1.75
N THR A 131 1.21 16.26 -2.22
CA THR A 131 1.46 16.57 -3.64
C THR A 131 0.93 15.46 -4.56
N TYR A 132 1.11 14.20 -4.18
CA TYR A 132 0.60 13.03 -4.90
C TYR A 132 -0.94 12.99 -4.94
N ASP A 133 -1.59 13.37 -3.84
CA ASP A 133 -3.05 13.44 -3.76
C ASP A 133 -3.64 14.59 -4.58
N ASP A 134 -2.97 15.74 -4.61
CA ASP A 134 -3.34 16.92 -5.38
C ASP A 134 -3.13 16.71 -6.89
N ASP A 135 -2.10 15.96 -7.29
CA ASP A 135 -1.78 15.70 -8.69
C ASP A 135 -2.50 14.45 -9.23
N SER A 136 -3.68 14.68 -9.82
CA SER A 136 -4.44 13.63 -10.49
C SER A 136 -3.72 12.91 -11.65
N SER A 137 -2.64 13.49 -12.20
CA SER A 137 -1.88 12.93 -13.33
C SER A 137 -0.80 11.93 -12.92
N LEU A 138 -0.34 11.98 -11.66
CA LEU A 138 0.66 11.05 -11.12
C LEU A 138 0.07 9.72 -10.65
N ARG A 139 -1.27 9.61 -10.69
CA ARG A 139 -1.98 8.38 -10.33
C ARG A 139 -1.92 7.39 -11.48
N PRO A 140 -1.64 6.10 -11.22
CA PRO A 140 -1.86 5.04 -12.19
C PRO A 140 -3.32 5.13 -12.67
N THR A 141 -3.48 5.55 -13.93
CA THR A 141 -4.77 5.50 -14.62
C THR A 141 -4.91 4.08 -15.11
N ASP A 142 -5.20 3.16 -14.19
CA ASP A 142 -5.59 1.81 -14.60
C ASP A 142 -6.86 1.96 -15.43
N ASP A 143 -6.68 1.78 -16.74
CA ASP A 143 -7.64 2.09 -17.76
C ASP A 143 -9.00 1.43 -17.50
N SER A 144 -10.05 2.26 -17.52
CA SER A 144 -11.40 1.88 -17.95
C SER A 144 -12.15 0.86 -17.08
N SER A 145 -12.71 1.29 -15.94
CA SER A 145 -14.10 0.93 -15.52
C SER A 145 -14.39 1.20 -14.03
N SER A 146 -13.39 1.50 -13.22
CA SER A 146 -13.59 1.67 -11.78
C SER A 146 -13.76 3.14 -11.40
N SER A 147 -15.00 3.62 -11.38
CA SER A 147 -15.37 4.91 -10.78
C SER A 147 -15.14 4.98 -9.26
N SER A 148 -14.55 3.95 -8.63
CA SER A 148 -14.27 3.93 -7.18
C SER A 148 -12.94 4.59 -6.80
N ALA A 149 -11.97 4.70 -7.71
CA ALA A 149 -10.71 5.42 -7.43
C ALA A 149 -10.92 6.94 -7.26
N ALA A 150 -11.95 7.49 -7.93
CA ALA A 150 -12.40 8.85 -7.70
C ALA A 150 -13.23 9.01 -6.40
N ALA A 151 -13.78 7.92 -5.85
CA ALA A 151 -14.63 7.95 -4.66
C ALA A 151 -13.83 7.97 -3.35
N VAL A 152 -12.59 7.44 -3.33
CA VAL A 152 -11.68 7.60 -2.18
C VAL A 152 -11.18 9.06 -2.04
N ARG A 153 -11.42 9.92 -3.06
CA ARG A 153 -11.02 11.35 -3.04
C ARG A 153 -11.83 12.22 -2.10
N SER A 154 -13.03 11.81 -1.71
CA SER A 154 -13.63 12.45 -0.55
C SER A 154 -12.94 11.85 0.64
N ALA A 155 -11.95 12.55 1.20
CA ALA A 155 -11.61 12.38 2.60
C ALA A 155 -12.95 12.46 3.34
N VAL A 156 -13.52 11.29 3.66
CA VAL A 156 -14.81 11.22 4.32
C VAL A 156 -14.57 11.93 5.63
N GLU A 157 -15.12 13.14 5.75
CA GLU A 157 -14.93 13.92 6.96
C GLU A 157 -15.40 13.04 8.10
N PRO A 158 -14.50 12.63 9.02
CA PRO A 158 -14.86 11.66 10.03
C PRO A 158 -15.96 12.29 10.89
N THR A 159 -17.17 11.74 10.80
CA THR A 159 -18.33 12.26 11.55
C THR A 159 -18.23 11.97 13.05
N GLY A 160 -17.25 11.16 13.46
CA GLY A 160 -16.95 10.86 14.84
C GLY A 160 -15.65 10.06 14.98
N PHE A 161 -15.07 10.11 16.18
CA PHE A 161 -13.88 9.34 16.55
C PHE A 161 -14.20 8.45 17.74
N ILE A 162 -13.73 7.20 17.69
CA ILE A 162 -13.82 6.27 18.82
C ILE A 162 -12.42 6.07 19.37
N PHE A 163 -12.11 6.75 20.48
CA PHE A 163 -10.88 6.50 21.21
C PHE A 163 -11.10 5.35 22.19
N HIS A 164 -10.19 4.39 22.18
CA HIS A 164 -10.24 3.30 23.14
C HIS A 164 -8.85 2.99 23.68
N MET A 165 -8.79 2.60 24.95
CA MET A 165 -7.57 2.02 25.51
C MET A 165 -7.48 0.55 25.06
N GLY A 166 -6.27 0.07 24.79
CA GLY A 166 -6.04 -1.33 24.40
C GLY A 166 -6.66 -2.25 25.45
N LYS A 167 -7.56 -3.16 25.03
CA LYS A 167 -8.45 -4.05 25.83
C LYS A 167 -9.87 -3.54 26.12
N SER A 168 -10.29 -2.43 25.53
CA SER A 168 -11.70 -2.02 25.50
C SER A 168 -12.47 -2.86 24.48
N GLY A 169 -13.75 -3.17 24.74
CA GLY A 169 -14.67 -3.80 23.77
C GLY A 169 -15.00 -2.95 22.54
N SER A 170 -14.20 -1.91 22.27
CA SER A 170 -14.28 -1.04 21.10
C SER A 170 -14.17 -1.80 19.79
N THR A 171 -13.37 -2.88 19.71
CA THR A 171 -13.32 -3.71 18.50
C THR A 171 -14.69 -4.29 18.18
N VAL A 172 -15.45 -4.71 19.21
CA VAL A 172 -16.83 -5.18 19.04
C VAL A 172 -17.73 -4.04 18.57
N LEU A 173 -17.57 -2.84 19.14
CA LEU A 173 -18.34 -1.66 18.74
C LEU A 173 -18.04 -1.24 17.29
N THR A 174 -16.77 -1.19 16.88
CA THR A 174 -16.34 -0.85 15.53
C THR A 174 -16.84 -1.88 14.53
N ASN A 175 -16.77 -3.18 14.86
CA ASN A 175 -17.32 -4.25 14.04
C ASN A 175 -18.86 -4.17 13.95
N ALA A 176 -19.55 -3.76 15.03
CA ALA A 176 -20.99 -3.57 14.99
C ALA A 176 -21.37 -2.36 14.12
N LEU A 177 -20.63 -1.26 14.21
CA LEU A 177 -20.85 -0.04 13.42
C LEU A 177 -20.58 -0.25 11.94
N SER A 178 -19.56 -1.05 11.57
CA SER A 178 -19.27 -1.37 10.17
C SER A 178 -20.39 -2.18 9.50
N VAL A 179 -21.08 -3.04 10.25
CA VAL A 179 -22.25 -3.78 9.75
C VAL A 179 -23.48 -2.87 9.63
N MET A 180 -23.65 -1.92 10.57
CA MET A 180 -24.81 -1.01 10.56
C MET A 180 -24.75 0.06 9.47
N SER A 181 -23.57 0.56 9.10
CA SER A 181 -23.44 1.56 8.02
C SER A 181 -23.88 0.99 6.67
N VAL A 182 -23.57 -0.28 6.39
CA VAL A 182 -24.01 -1.00 5.18
C VAL A 182 -25.53 -1.14 5.13
N ALA A 183 -26.17 -1.40 6.28
CA ALA A 183 -27.62 -1.51 6.38
C ALA A 183 -28.36 -0.16 6.25
N ALA A 184 -27.71 0.95 6.60
CA ALA A 184 -28.27 2.29 6.44
C ALA A 184 -28.24 2.74 4.97
N SER A 185 -27.13 2.55 4.25
CA SER A 185 -27.04 2.87 2.80
C SER A 185 -28.03 2.05 1.95
N ALA A 186 -28.40 0.83 2.36
CA ALA A 186 -29.35 0.00 1.63
C ALA A 186 -30.83 0.47 1.74
N LYS A 187 -31.14 1.42 2.64
CA LYS A 187 -32.51 1.93 2.83
C LYS A 187 -32.82 3.21 2.06
N ASP A 188 -31.80 4.00 1.70
CA ASP A 188 -31.98 5.21 0.89
C ASP A 188 -32.30 4.91 -0.58
N GLU A 189 -32.05 3.70 -1.08
CA GLU A 189 -32.44 3.31 -2.44
C GLU A 189 -33.92 2.90 -2.59
N LYS A 190 -34.72 2.89 -1.51
CA LYS A 190 -36.09 2.37 -1.55
C LYS A 190 -37.20 3.42 -1.43
N GLU A 191 -36.88 4.71 -1.35
CA GLU A 191 -37.89 5.78 -1.16
C GLU A 191 -37.97 6.82 -2.30
N GLU A 192 -37.36 6.59 -3.46
CA GLU A 192 -37.72 7.31 -4.69
C GLU A 192 -38.18 6.33 -5.77
N GLY A 193 -39.49 6.16 -5.95
CA GLY A 193 -39.98 5.26 -7.01
C GLY A 193 -41.47 4.96 -7.13
N ILE A 194 -42.39 5.90 -6.90
CA ILE A 194 -43.71 5.85 -7.55
C ILE A 194 -44.01 7.20 -8.22
N LYS A 195 -43.44 7.42 -9.41
CA LYS A 195 -44.18 7.78 -10.65
C LYS A 195 -43.22 8.13 -11.79
N GLY A 196 -43.28 7.30 -12.84
CA GLY A 196 -43.27 7.78 -14.22
C GLY A 196 -41.94 7.80 -14.95
N GLY A 197 -41.84 6.96 -15.97
CA GLY A 197 -41.26 7.36 -17.26
C GLY A 197 -39.77 7.08 -17.47
N GLY A 198 -39.51 5.99 -18.17
CA GLY A 198 -38.40 5.77 -19.12
C GLY A 198 -37.08 6.51 -18.88
N GLY A 199 -36.08 5.79 -18.37
CA GLY A 199 -34.69 6.25 -18.34
C GLY A 199 -33.77 5.10 -17.98
N THR A 200 -32.67 4.96 -18.71
CA THR A 200 -31.74 3.83 -18.74
C THR A 200 -31.21 3.41 -17.37
N SER A 201 -31.27 2.10 -17.12
CA SER A 201 -30.80 1.39 -15.94
C SER A 201 -29.30 1.63 -15.67
N GLY A 202 -28.98 2.48 -14.70
CA GLY A 202 -27.65 2.59 -14.10
C GLY A 202 -27.56 1.67 -12.88
N SER A 203 -26.95 0.49 -13.04
CA SER A 203 -26.63 -0.41 -11.93
C SER A 203 -25.44 0.16 -11.15
N VAL A 204 -25.65 0.58 -9.91
CA VAL A 204 -24.54 0.76 -8.96
C VAL A 204 -24.10 -0.63 -8.52
N ARG A 205 -22.97 -1.09 -9.05
CA ARG A 205 -22.29 -2.28 -8.53
C ARG A 205 -21.38 -1.84 -7.39
N VAL A 206 -21.67 -2.30 -6.18
CA VAL A 206 -20.64 -2.44 -5.15
C VAL A 206 -19.72 -3.55 -5.64
N VAL A 207 -18.62 -3.17 -6.30
CA VAL A 207 -17.55 -4.12 -6.61
C VAL A 207 -16.84 -4.39 -5.30
N ASN A 208 -17.30 -5.43 -4.61
CA ASN A 208 -16.56 -6.03 -3.51
C ASN A 208 -15.39 -6.80 -4.15
N GLU A 209 -14.31 -6.10 -4.50
CA GLU A 209 -13.07 -6.73 -4.94
C GLU A 209 -12.34 -7.34 -3.75
N HIS A 210 -12.98 -8.33 -3.11
CA HIS A 210 -12.31 -9.42 -2.42
C HIS A 210 -13.30 -10.59 -2.27
N PRO A 211 -13.07 -11.75 -2.92
CA PRO A 211 -14.01 -12.87 -2.99
C PRO A 211 -13.99 -13.76 -1.74
N ALA A 212 -14.06 -13.20 -0.53
CA ALA A 212 -14.04 -13.99 0.71
C ALA A 212 -15.24 -13.82 1.64
N LEU A 213 -16.09 -12.80 1.47
CA LEU A 213 -17.24 -12.56 2.37
C LEU A 213 -18.56 -13.18 1.89
N SER A 214 -18.52 -14.28 1.13
CA SER A 214 -19.74 -15.02 0.74
C SER A 214 -20.15 -16.15 1.69
N ARG A 215 -19.46 -16.32 2.82
CA ARG A 215 -19.81 -17.34 3.82
C ARG A 215 -19.60 -16.85 5.24
N ILE A 216 -20.50 -15.99 5.70
CA ILE A 216 -20.98 -15.97 7.09
C ILE A 216 -22.50 -15.87 7.02
#